data_AF-A0A6G7ZAE3-F1
#
_entry.id   AF-A0A6G7ZAE3-F1
#
_cell.length_a   1.000
_cell.length_b   1.000
_cell.length_c   1.000
_cell.angle_alpha   90.00
_cell.angle_beta   90.00
_cell.angle_gamma   90.00
#
_symmetry.space_group_name_H-M   'P 1'
#
loop_
_entity.id
_entity.type
_entity.pdbx_description
1 polymer ?
#
loop_
_entity_poly.entity_id
_entity_poly.type
_entity_poly.pdbx_seq_one_letter_code
_entity_poly.pdbx_strand_id
1 'polypeptide(L)'
;MKKYVLQRILRSILSILIVTTIAFVLVYSLVPRQDIFVSDPTYTKLKAQPDELLDYENVTYQSNGYLDYYNPSQLCTAATSTDAEYTDCVDGNGKQYIDAWAQANSKWVVNTMPMSGKPYATREIPTLEKVVRFYGSFLQIDHPWRVQDASNPDLSRGLGLSMNENVGLAVTCDGCESKNQLYINGTFPFIHQNFIKINLGKAYPTYKGQDVTQVIGGSQGSPVSRQVTFETGKTGNSALDFGTCKYRPSDRLDRLDKENFNDNYTDCLSVNDAPSMLSMSFITGVMSVILAYAIAVPAGVVMARKKGMFVDRFGVAIITVLISVPSLASVYFFRMIGSSFFGMPENFPTLGPSNPLSYVMPTIILALLSVSGIMMWIRRYMIDQQSADYVKFAKAKGLSDKEISKNHIFKNAIIPITAGIPASVIGAIAGATITEQVFAMPGMGKMLPDAILQHNNAIVIGLVFIFTTMSIISVLLGDILLTKVDPRIKLDTKGGK
;
A
#
# COMPACT_ATOMS: atom_id res chain seq x y z
N MET A 1 12.64 28.70 3.27
CA MET A 1 11.68 27.65 3.69
C MET A 1 10.52 27.42 2.71
N LYS A 2 9.57 28.36 2.48
CA LYS A 2 8.42 28.09 1.57
C LYS A 2 8.84 27.61 0.15
N LYS A 3 9.78 28.31 -0.48
CA LYS A 3 10.31 27.94 -1.81
C LYS A 3 11.03 26.58 -1.80
N TYR A 4 11.81 26.30 -0.76
CA TYR A 4 12.46 25.01 -0.56
C TYR A 4 11.45 23.87 -0.45
N VAL A 5 10.45 24.03 0.43
CA VAL A 5 9.39 23.03 0.65
C VAL A 5 8.62 22.79 -0.63
N LEU A 6 8.24 23.83 -1.37
CA LEU A 6 7.56 23.70 -2.65
C LEU A 6 8.41 22.94 -3.68
N GLN A 7 9.66 23.34 -3.89
CA GLN A 7 10.54 22.63 -4.83
C GLN A 7 10.80 21.19 -4.43
N ARG A 8 10.90 20.94 -3.12
CA ARG A 8 11.06 19.58 -2.60
C ARG A 8 9.82 18.75 -2.85
N ILE A 9 8.62 19.27 -2.58
CA ILE A 9 7.36 18.58 -2.90
C ILE A 9 7.25 18.28 -4.40
N LEU A 10 7.63 19.23 -5.28
CA LEU A 10 7.61 19.00 -6.73
C LEU A 10 8.58 17.89 -7.15
N ARG A 11 9.82 17.92 -6.63
CA ARG A 11 10.81 16.84 -6.89
C ARG A 11 10.35 15.51 -6.32
N SER A 12 9.74 15.53 -5.14
CA SER A 12 9.14 14.36 -4.49
C SER A 12 8.06 13.72 -5.37
N ILE A 13 7.09 14.51 -5.85
CA ILE A 13 6.04 14.03 -6.76
C ILE A 13 6.67 13.45 -8.03
N LEU A 14 7.61 14.17 -8.64
CA LEU A 14 8.32 13.68 -9.84
C LEU A 14 9.02 12.34 -9.58
N SER A 15 9.72 12.20 -8.45
CA SER A 15 10.39 10.94 -8.09
C SER A 15 9.39 9.80 -7.88
N ILE A 16 8.25 10.04 -7.23
CA ILE A 16 7.19 9.03 -7.06
C ILE A 16 6.70 8.56 -8.44
N LEU A 17 6.43 9.49 -9.34
CA LEU A 17 5.96 9.19 -10.69
C LEU A 17 7.01 8.39 -11.48
N ILE A 18 8.28 8.81 -11.45
CA ILE A 18 9.36 8.12 -12.16
C ILE A 18 9.52 6.68 -11.65
N VAL A 19 9.64 6.47 -10.34
CA VAL A 19 9.86 5.13 -9.78
C VAL A 19 8.66 4.22 -10.05
N THR A 20 7.44 4.73 -9.87
CA THR A 20 6.22 3.97 -10.16
C THR A 20 6.10 3.64 -11.65
N THR A 21 6.46 4.57 -12.54
CA THR A 21 6.48 4.34 -13.99
C THR A 21 7.50 3.28 -14.37
N ILE A 22 8.71 3.32 -13.79
CA ILE A 22 9.74 2.30 -14.03
C ILE A 22 9.21 0.92 -13.63
N ALA A 23 8.64 0.79 -12.44
CA ALA A 23 8.07 -0.48 -11.98
C ALA A 23 6.92 -0.94 -12.89
N PHE A 24 6.02 -0.03 -13.27
CA PHE A 24 4.93 -0.31 -14.21
C PHE A 24 5.46 -0.84 -15.54
N VAL A 25 6.44 -0.14 -16.15
CA VAL A 25 7.02 -0.55 -17.42
C VAL A 25 7.71 -1.90 -17.30
N LEU A 26 8.49 -2.14 -16.25
CA LEU A 26 9.15 -3.43 -16.02
C LEU A 26 8.13 -4.57 -15.95
N VAL A 27 7.06 -4.40 -15.18
CA VAL A 27 6.00 -5.40 -15.03
C VAL A 27 5.32 -5.68 -16.37
N TYR A 28 4.87 -4.65 -17.09
CA TYR A 28 4.11 -4.83 -18.33
C TYR A 28 4.98 -5.16 -19.57
N SER A 29 6.31 -5.10 -19.48
CA SER A 29 7.22 -5.42 -20.60
C SER A 29 8.04 -6.69 -20.39
N LEU A 30 8.38 -7.04 -19.15
CA LEU A 30 9.24 -8.18 -18.85
C LEU A 30 8.50 -9.39 -18.30
N VAL A 31 7.31 -9.20 -17.70
CA VAL A 31 6.50 -10.32 -17.18
C VAL A 31 5.56 -10.82 -18.26
N PRO A 32 5.62 -12.11 -18.64
CA PRO A 32 4.67 -12.70 -19.57
C PRO A 32 3.24 -12.53 -19.05
N ARG A 33 2.37 -11.90 -19.87
CA ARG A 33 0.98 -11.63 -19.45
C ARG A 33 0.18 -12.89 -19.12
N GLN A 34 0.52 -14.03 -19.71
CA GLN A 34 -0.16 -15.31 -19.46
C GLN A 34 0.02 -15.82 -18.02
N ASP A 35 1.07 -15.36 -17.32
CA ASP A 35 1.40 -15.86 -16.00
C ASP A 35 0.38 -15.41 -14.93
N ILE A 36 -0.43 -14.38 -15.23
CA ILE A 36 -1.53 -13.93 -14.37
C ILE A 36 -2.59 -15.02 -14.15
N PHE A 37 -2.68 -16.01 -15.05
CA PHE A 37 -3.64 -17.11 -14.95
C PHE A 37 -3.12 -18.33 -14.17
N VAL A 38 -1.82 -18.38 -13.83
CA VAL A 38 -1.18 -19.56 -13.20
C VAL A 38 -1.88 -19.98 -11.91
N SER A 39 -2.36 -19.01 -11.13
CA SER A 39 -3.09 -19.24 -9.88
C SER A 39 -4.61 -19.01 -9.98
N ASP A 40 -5.16 -18.91 -11.19
CA ASP A 40 -6.59 -18.71 -11.41
C ASP A 40 -7.36 -20.05 -11.53
N PRO A 41 -8.23 -20.38 -10.56
CA PRO A 41 -9.02 -21.61 -10.63
C PRO A 41 -10.08 -21.58 -11.74
N THR A 42 -10.61 -20.41 -12.11
CA THR A 42 -11.60 -20.28 -13.18
C THR A 42 -10.95 -20.59 -14.53
N TYR A 43 -9.74 -20.10 -14.76
CA TYR A 43 -8.95 -20.43 -15.94
C TYR A 43 -8.77 -21.93 -16.13
N THR A 44 -8.43 -22.63 -15.05
CA THR A 44 -8.23 -24.09 -15.09
C THR A 44 -9.52 -24.85 -15.41
N LYS A 45 -10.67 -24.39 -14.92
CA LYS A 45 -11.99 -25.01 -15.17
C LYS A 45 -12.44 -24.84 -16.63
N LEU A 46 -12.14 -23.70 -17.24
CA LEU A 46 -12.57 -23.38 -18.60
C LEU A 46 -11.74 -24.06 -19.70
N LYS A 47 -10.66 -24.79 -19.36
CA LYS A 47 -9.80 -25.48 -20.35
C LYS A 47 -10.55 -26.46 -21.27
N ALA A 48 -11.68 -27.00 -20.81
CA ALA A 48 -12.51 -27.89 -21.61
C ALA A 48 -13.45 -27.16 -22.60
N GLN A 49 -13.59 -25.84 -22.49
CA GLN A 49 -14.48 -25.00 -23.30
C GLN A 49 -13.66 -23.89 -24.00
N PRO A 50 -13.10 -24.15 -25.20
CA PRO A 50 -12.15 -23.25 -25.85
C PRO A 50 -12.67 -21.83 -26.10
N ASP A 51 -13.94 -21.68 -26.47
CA ASP A 51 -14.52 -20.35 -26.75
C ASP A 51 -14.72 -19.53 -25.46
N GLU A 52 -15.24 -20.16 -24.41
CA GLU A 52 -15.43 -19.51 -23.10
C GLU A 52 -14.07 -19.18 -22.46
N LEU A 53 -13.07 -20.04 -22.63
CA LEU A 53 -11.71 -19.78 -22.17
C LEU A 53 -11.11 -18.54 -22.85
N LEU A 54 -11.23 -18.44 -24.17
CA LEU A 54 -10.70 -17.33 -24.95
C LEU A 54 -11.41 -16.01 -24.62
N ASP A 55 -12.73 -16.04 -24.48
CA ASP A 55 -13.51 -14.88 -24.03
C ASP A 55 -13.05 -14.45 -22.63
N TYR A 56 -12.92 -15.40 -21.70
CA TYR A 56 -12.44 -15.15 -20.35
C TYR A 56 -11.02 -14.58 -20.30
N GLU A 57 -10.10 -15.10 -21.12
CA GLU A 57 -8.73 -14.59 -21.26
C GLU A 57 -8.74 -13.13 -21.71
N ASN A 58 -9.47 -12.82 -22.77
CA ASN A 58 -9.52 -11.47 -23.34
C ASN A 58 -10.20 -10.47 -22.41
N VAL A 59 -11.30 -10.85 -21.75
CA VAL A 59 -11.96 -10.02 -20.72
C VAL A 59 -11.01 -9.77 -19.54
N THR A 60 -10.25 -10.79 -19.14
CA THR A 60 -9.29 -10.65 -18.04
C THR A 60 -8.13 -9.74 -18.45
N TYR A 61 -7.57 -9.90 -19.64
CA TYR A 61 -6.54 -9.02 -20.17
C TYR A 61 -7.03 -7.57 -20.29
N GLN A 62 -8.28 -7.36 -20.71
CA GLN A 62 -8.89 -6.05 -20.78
C GLN A 62 -9.04 -5.42 -19.40
N SER A 63 -9.54 -6.16 -18.41
CA SER A 63 -9.69 -5.66 -17.04
C SER A 63 -8.36 -5.31 -16.37
N ASN A 64 -7.27 -5.97 -16.77
CA ASN A 64 -5.89 -5.70 -16.32
C ASN A 64 -5.14 -4.70 -17.23
N GLY A 65 -5.79 -4.11 -18.23
CA GLY A 65 -5.24 -3.06 -19.09
C GLY A 65 -4.20 -3.52 -20.11
N TYR A 66 -4.20 -4.81 -20.49
CA TYR A 66 -3.28 -5.34 -21.51
C TYR A 66 -3.74 -5.02 -22.94
N LEU A 67 -5.03 -5.20 -23.21
CA LEU A 67 -5.65 -5.01 -24.53
C LEU A 67 -7.06 -4.44 -24.38
N ASP A 68 -7.63 -3.91 -25.44
CA ASP A 68 -9.08 -3.68 -25.54
C ASP A 68 -9.72 -4.86 -26.29
N TYR A 69 -10.89 -5.30 -25.82
CA TYR A 69 -11.58 -6.48 -26.35
C TYR A 69 -13.03 -6.14 -26.66
N TYR A 70 -13.49 -6.61 -27.82
CA TYR A 70 -14.89 -6.73 -28.17
C TYR A 70 -15.24 -8.20 -28.33
N ASN A 71 -16.15 -8.67 -27.47
CA ASN A 71 -16.78 -9.97 -27.65
C ASN A 71 -17.67 -9.96 -28.92
N PRO A 72 -18.13 -11.12 -29.41
CA PRO A 72 -18.88 -11.18 -30.66
C PRO A 72 -20.12 -10.28 -30.72
N SER A 73 -20.86 -10.16 -29.60
CA SER A 73 -22.05 -9.31 -29.52
C SER A 73 -21.68 -7.81 -29.56
N GLN A 74 -20.64 -7.42 -28.86
CA GLN A 74 -20.14 -6.05 -28.83
C GLN A 74 -19.52 -5.63 -30.16
N LEU A 75 -18.73 -6.52 -30.80
CA LEU A 75 -18.16 -6.28 -32.11
C LEU A 75 -19.27 -6.12 -33.15
N CYS A 76 -20.30 -6.97 -33.08
CA CYS A 76 -21.44 -6.88 -33.96
C CYS A 76 -22.15 -5.53 -33.83
N THR A 77 -22.49 -5.14 -32.60
CA THR A 77 -23.11 -3.85 -32.31
C THR A 77 -22.23 -2.68 -32.79
N ALA A 78 -20.92 -2.75 -32.61
CA ALA A 78 -20.00 -1.71 -33.06
C ALA A 78 -19.95 -1.61 -34.60
N ALA A 79 -19.93 -2.75 -35.29
CA ALA A 79 -19.86 -2.84 -36.74
C ALA A 79 -21.18 -2.44 -37.42
N THR A 80 -22.33 -2.69 -36.79
CA THR A 80 -23.66 -2.39 -37.34
C THR A 80 -24.27 -1.09 -36.80
N SER A 81 -23.58 -0.36 -35.92
CA SER A 81 -24.08 0.87 -35.27
C SER A 81 -24.59 1.98 -36.21
N THR A 82 -24.30 1.89 -37.51
CA THR A 82 -24.77 2.81 -38.56
C THR A 82 -26.04 2.35 -39.28
N ASP A 83 -26.44 1.07 -39.14
CA ASP A 83 -27.60 0.45 -39.78
C ASP A 83 -28.52 -0.19 -38.72
N ALA A 84 -29.68 0.41 -38.49
CA ALA A 84 -30.64 -0.01 -37.45
C ALA A 84 -31.32 -1.37 -37.69
N GLU A 85 -31.12 -1.97 -38.87
CA GLU A 85 -31.82 -3.17 -39.35
C GLU A 85 -31.05 -4.48 -39.07
N TYR A 86 -29.76 -4.39 -38.71
CA TYR A 86 -28.88 -5.56 -38.59
C TYR A 86 -28.33 -5.73 -37.17
N THR A 87 -28.87 -6.72 -36.44
CA THR A 87 -28.49 -7.03 -35.05
C THR A 87 -27.77 -8.38 -34.88
N ASP A 88 -27.67 -9.18 -35.94
CA ASP A 88 -27.05 -10.52 -35.88
C ASP A 88 -25.93 -10.65 -36.93
N CYS A 89 -24.69 -10.80 -36.46
CA CYS A 89 -23.50 -10.87 -37.30
C CYS A 89 -23.05 -12.30 -37.62
N VAL A 90 -23.82 -13.31 -37.19
CA VAL A 90 -23.44 -14.72 -37.32
C VAL A 90 -23.96 -15.34 -38.62
N ASP A 91 -25.02 -14.79 -39.23
CA ASP A 91 -25.57 -15.26 -40.51
C ASP A 91 -25.59 -14.15 -41.58
N GLY A 92 -25.32 -14.51 -42.84
CA GLY A 92 -25.47 -13.62 -44.01
C GLY A 92 -24.34 -12.61 -44.29
N ASN A 93 -24.69 -11.41 -44.79
CA ASN A 93 -23.79 -10.33 -45.21
C ASN A 93 -23.02 -9.67 -44.04
N GLY A 94 -23.18 -10.14 -42.79
CA GLY A 94 -22.54 -9.62 -41.58
C GLY A 94 -21.01 -9.54 -41.66
N LYS A 95 -20.37 -10.45 -42.43
CA LYS A 95 -18.93 -10.43 -42.67
C LYS A 95 -18.47 -9.14 -43.36
N GLN A 96 -19.26 -8.60 -44.30
CA GLN A 96 -18.92 -7.36 -45.00
C GLN A 96 -18.84 -6.17 -44.05
N TYR A 97 -19.76 -6.10 -43.08
CA TYR A 97 -19.76 -5.03 -42.07
C TYR A 97 -18.55 -5.12 -41.14
N ILE A 98 -18.18 -6.33 -40.73
CA ILE A 98 -16.99 -6.55 -39.89
C ILE A 98 -15.71 -6.23 -40.66
N ASP A 99 -15.62 -6.65 -41.93
CA ASP A 99 -14.46 -6.36 -42.78
C ASP A 99 -14.32 -4.85 -43.04
N ALA A 100 -15.44 -4.15 -43.29
CA ALA A 100 -15.46 -2.69 -43.43
C ALA A 100 -15.07 -1.98 -42.12
N TRP A 101 -15.59 -2.44 -40.98
CA TRP A 101 -15.23 -1.92 -39.66
C TRP A 101 -13.74 -2.13 -39.36
N ALA A 102 -13.19 -3.30 -39.67
CA ALA A 102 -11.78 -3.62 -39.47
C ALA A 102 -10.86 -2.74 -40.34
N GLN A 103 -11.25 -2.48 -41.59
CA GLN A 103 -10.53 -1.55 -42.47
C GLN A 103 -10.54 -0.12 -41.93
N ALA A 104 -11.68 0.34 -41.40
CA ALA A 104 -11.78 1.65 -40.76
C ALA A 104 -10.98 1.74 -39.44
N ASN A 105 -10.76 0.61 -38.76
CA ASN A 105 -10.17 0.53 -37.43
C ASN A 105 -8.85 -0.26 -37.43
N SER A 106 -7.85 0.20 -38.18
CA SER A 106 -6.57 -0.50 -38.42
C SER A 106 -5.75 -0.91 -37.18
N LYS A 107 -6.06 -0.38 -35.99
CA LYS A 107 -5.44 -0.79 -34.72
C LYS A 107 -6.03 -2.07 -34.12
N TRP A 108 -7.20 -2.48 -34.59
CA TRP A 108 -7.91 -3.65 -34.11
C TRP A 108 -7.62 -4.85 -35.00
N VAL A 109 -7.46 -6.01 -34.39
CA VAL A 109 -7.27 -7.29 -35.06
C VAL A 109 -8.54 -8.12 -34.84
N VAL A 110 -9.20 -8.48 -35.94
CA VAL A 110 -10.36 -9.37 -35.92
C VAL A 110 -9.87 -10.81 -36.03
N ASN A 111 -10.34 -11.65 -35.12
CA ASN A 111 -10.04 -13.07 -35.04
C ASN A 111 -11.35 -13.86 -34.92
N THR A 112 -11.29 -15.18 -35.07
CA THR A 112 -12.46 -16.07 -34.97
C THR A 112 -12.32 -17.03 -33.80
N MET A 113 -13.42 -17.27 -33.08
CA MET A 113 -13.47 -18.21 -31.97
C MET A 113 -13.18 -19.66 -32.45
N PRO A 114 -12.41 -20.47 -31.69
CA PRO A 114 -11.98 -21.80 -32.12
C PRO A 114 -13.10 -22.79 -32.44
N MET A 115 -14.20 -22.80 -31.67
CA MET A 115 -15.29 -23.77 -31.80
C MET A 115 -16.50 -23.19 -32.55
N SER A 116 -17.01 -22.03 -32.13
CA SER A 116 -18.21 -21.43 -32.71
C SER A 116 -17.94 -20.66 -34.01
N GLY A 117 -16.68 -20.36 -34.34
CA GLY A 117 -16.32 -19.55 -35.50
C GLY A 117 -16.76 -18.08 -35.43
N LYS A 118 -17.34 -17.64 -34.30
CA LYS A 118 -17.83 -16.27 -34.15
C LYS A 118 -16.67 -15.26 -34.18
N PRO A 119 -16.83 -14.12 -34.87
CA PRO A 119 -15.79 -13.10 -34.93
C PRO A 119 -15.70 -12.31 -33.62
N TYR A 120 -14.48 -11.98 -33.21
CA TYR A 120 -14.19 -11.09 -32.08
C TYR A 120 -13.03 -10.16 -32.44
N ALA A 121 -12.87 -9.04 -31.74
CA ALA A 121 -11.81 -8.08 -32.04
C ALA A 121 -10.98 -7.74 -30.81
N THR A 122 -9.67 -7.64 -31.00
CA THR A 122 -8.70 -7.27 -29.95
C THR A 122 -7.80 -6.14 -30.43
N ARG A 123 -7.48 -5.21 -29.54
CA ARG A 123 -6.47 -4.17 -29.76
C ARG A 123 -5.44 -4.19 -28.66
N GLU A 124 -4.21 -4.56 -28.98
CA GLU A 124 -3.09 -4.49 -28.03
C GLU A 124 -2.82 -3.04 -27.64
N ILE A 125 -2.70 -2.77 -26.33
CA ILE A 125 -2.40 -1.43 -25.83
C ILE A 125 -0.87 -1.28 -25.75
N PRO A 126 -0.25 -0.30 -26.41
CA PRO A 126 1.19 -0.05 -26.26
C PRO A 126 1.55 0.36 -24.83
N THR A 127 2.76 0.03 -24.37
CA THR A 127 3.20 0.29 -22.98
C THR A 127 3.06 1.76 -22.58
N LEU A 128 3.39 2.70 -23.47
CA LEU A 128 3.25 4.14 -23.19
C LEU A 128 1.77 4.52 -22.98
N GLU A 129 0.87 3.97 -23.79
CA GLU A 129 -0.57 4.22 -23.63
C GLU A 129 -1.10 3.63 -22.32
N LYS A 130 -0.61 2.45 -21.89
CA LYS A 130 -0.94 1.89 -20.56
C LYS A 130 -0.55 2.84 -19.43
N VAL A 131 0.65 3.41 -19.50
CA VAL A 131 1.13 4.40 -18.50
C VAL A 131 0.25 5.64 -18.49
N VAL A 132 -0.12 6.16 -19.68
CA VAL A 132 -1.01 7.32 -19.79
C VAL A 132 -2.41 7.00 -19.22
N ARG A 133 -2.97 5.83 -19.51
CA ARG A 133 -4.27 5.39 -18.96
C ARG A 133 -4.21 5.20 -17.43
N PHE A 134 -3.11 4.63 -16.93
CA PHE A 134 -2.88 4.47 -15.49
C PHE A 134 -2.91 5.82 -14.78
N TYR A 135 -2.09 6.79 -15.22
CA TYR A 135 -2.05 8.11 -14.62
C TYR A 135 -3.29 8.97 -14.91
N GLY A 136 -3.95 8.77 -16.05
CA GLY A 136 -5.18 9.47 -16.40
C GLY A 136 -6.36 9.12 -15.50
N SER A 137 -6.34 7.93 -14.86
CA SER A 137 -7.37 7.50 -13.91
C SER A 137 -6.89 7.46 -12.46
N PHE A 138 -5.66 7.89 -12.20
CA PHE A 138 -4.95 7.72 -10.92
C PHE A 138 -5.56 8.54 -9.78
N LEU A 139 -5.92 9.80 -10.02
CA LEU A 139 -6.57 10.64 -9.02
C LEU A 139 -8.06 10.70 -9.32
N GLN A 140 -8.87 10.14 -8.41
CA GLN A 140 -10.32 10.18 -8.50
C GLN A 140 -10.85 11.07 -7.37
N ILE A 141 -11.55 12.13 -7.75
CA ILE A 141 -12.19 13.02 -6.80
C ILE A 141 -13.67 12.62 -6.75
N ASP A 142 -14.13 12.30 -5.55
CA ASP A 142 -15.54 12.03 -5.32
C ASP A 142 -16.29 13.35 -5.06
N HIS A 143 -17.48 13.49 -5.64
CA HIS A 143 -18.26 14.73 -5.57
C HIS A 143 -19.76 14.45 -5.75
N PRO A 144 -20.67 15.36 -5.34
CA PRO A 144 -22.13 15.14 -5.36
C PRO A 144 -22.76 14.85 -6.73
N TRP A 145 -22.00 15.00 -7.82
CA TRP A 145 -22.44 14.73 -9.20
C TRP A 145 -21.75 13.51 -9.81
N ARG A 146 -21.03 12.74 -8.99
CA ARG A 146 -20.25 11.59 -9.43
C ARG A 146 -21.17 10.43 -9.82
N VAL A 147 -22.21 10.19 -9.02
CA VAL A 147 -23.21 9.16 -9.30
C VAL A 147 -24.29 9.73 -10.22
N GLN A 148 -24.50 9.01 -11.32
CA GLN A 148 -25.57 9.22 -12.28
C GLN A 148 -26.32 7.90 -12.41
N ASP A 149 -27.47 7.80 -11.75
CA ASP A 149 -28.32 6.61 -11.78
C ASP A 149 -29.62 6.95 -12.50
N ALA A 150 -29.83 6.34 -13.67
CA ALA A 150 -31.06 6.51 -14.45
C ALA A 150 -32.29 5.94 -13.72
N SER A 151 -32.10 4.98 -12.81
CA SER A 151 -33.15 4.41 -11.97
C SER A 151 -33.46 5.24 -10.72
N ASN A 152 -32.69 6.30 -10.46
CA ASN A 152 -32.90 7.25 -9.37
C ASN A 152 -32.67 8.70 -9.83
N PRO A 153 -33.57 9.26 -10.66
CA PRO A 153 -33.40 10.59 -11.23
C PRO A 153 -33.44 11.71 -10.17
N ASP A 154 -34.17 11.51 -9.07
CA ASP A 154 -34.35 12.47 -7.98
C ASP A 154 -33.32 12.32 -6.85
N LEU A 155 -32.17 11.68 -7.14
CA LEU A 155 -31.09 11.49 -6.17
C LEU A 155 -30.66 12.84 -5.55
N SER A 156 -30.76 12.93 -4.22
CA SER A 156 -30.25 14.08 -3.45
C SER A 156 -28.78 14.34 -3.78
N ARG A 157 -28.38 15.61 -3.82
CA ARG A 157 -27.01 16.03 -4.09
C ARG A 157 -26.59 17.08 -3.09
N GLY A 158 -25.52 16.82 -2.35
CA GLY A 158 -25.00 17.78 -1.40
C GLY A 158 -24.06 17.15 -0.39
N LEU A 159 -23.41 18.01 0.39
CA LEU A 159 -22.63 17.60 1.54
C LEU A 159 -23.45 17.84 2.81
N GLY A 160 -23.41 16.86 3.71
CA GLY A 160 -24.07 16.91 5.01
C GLY A 160 -23.09 16.65 6.14
N LEU A 161 -23.53 16.93 7.36
CA LEU A 161 -22.89 16.45 8.58
C LEU A 161 -23.81 15.44 9.23
N SER A 162 -23.25 14.29 9.56
CA SER A 162 -23.95 13.22 10.25
C SER A 162 -23.20 12.81 11.49
N MET A 163 -23.95 12.43 12.52
CA MET A 163 -23.43 11.81 13.73
C MET A 163 -24.22 10.52 13.93
N ASN A 164 -23.58 9.39 13.66
CA ASN A 164 -24.19 8.06 13.77
C ASN A 164 -23.38 7.23 14.78
N GLU A 165 -24.06 6.42 15.60
CA GLU A 165 -23.42 5.48 16.54
C GLU A 165 -22.43 4.53 15.85
N ASN A 166 -22.72 4.12 14.60
CA ASN A 166 -21.91 3.15 13.87
C ASN A 166 -20.62 3.73 13.25
N VAL A 167 -20.61 5.03 12.92
CA VAL A 167 -19.52 5.69 12.17
C VAL A 167 -18.81 6.78 12.99
N GLY A 168 -19.53 7.42 13.90
CA GLY A 168 -19.10 8.63 14.60
C GLY A 168 -19.45 9.91 13.84
N LEU A 169 -18.63 10.94 14.02
CA LEU A 169 -18.76 12.20 13.31
C LEU A 169 -18.29 12.02 11.87
N ALA A 170 -19.19 12.29 10.91
CA ALA A 170 -18.93 12.13 9.49
C ALA A 170 -19.43 13.31 8.66
N VAL A 171 -18.66 13.67 7.64
CA VAL A 171 -19.11 14.48 6.51
C VAL A 171 -19.70 13.51 5.49
N THR A 172 -21.02 13.56 5.32
CA THR A 172 -21.72 12.73 4.34
C THR A 172 -21.84 13.45 3.00
N CYS A 173 -22.01 12.69 1.92
CA CYS A 173 -22.28 13.22 0.60
C CYS A 173 -23.37 12.42 -0.10
N ASP A 174 -24.42 13.11 -0.52
CA ASP A 174 -25.43 12.55 -1.41
C ASP A 174 -25.00 12.78 -2.86
N GLY A 175 -25.14 11.76 -3.71
CA GLY A 175 -24.69 11.78 -5.12
C GLY A 175 -23.19 11.54 -5.33
N CYS A 176 -22.45 11.27 -4.26
CA CYS A 176 -21.08 10.76 -4.31
C CYS A 176 -21.06 9.22 -4.46
N GLU A 177 -19.91 8.64 -4.84
CA GLU A 177 -19.73 7.18 -4.84
C GLU A 177 -19.71 6.63 -3.41
N SER A 178 -19.05 7.32 -2.47
CA SER A 178 -18.98 6.94 -1.06
C SER A 178 -19.91 7.83 -0.22
N LYS A 179 -20.68 7.23 0.70
CA LYS A 179 -21.59 8.00 1.58
C LYS A 179 -20.81 8.93 2.49
N ASN A 180 -19.83 8.37 3.21
CA ASN A 180 -19.01 9.11 4.16
C ASN A 180 -17.73 9.56 3.48
N GLN A 181 -17.57 10.88 3.31
CA GLN A 181 -16.42 11.48 2.65
C GLN A 181 -15.24 11.67 3.60
N LEU A 182 -15.51 12.04 4.86
CA LEU A 182 -14.54 12.16 5.93
C LEU A 182 -15.21 11.73 7.23
N TYR A 183 -14.64 10.79 7.97
CA TYR A 183 -15.20 10.34 9.23
C TYR A 183 -14.14 10.00 10.27
N ILE A 184 -14.52 10.09 11.55
CA ILE A 184 -13.65 9.83 12.68
C ILE A 184 -14.24 8.71 13.52
N ASN A 185 -13.46 7.64 13.72
CA ASN A 185 -13.86 6.51 14.56
C ASN A 185 -12.71 6.02 15.46
N GLY A 186 -12.98 5.00 16.27
CA GLY A 186 -12.00 4.43 17.21
C GLY A 186 -10.95 3.49 16.58
N THR A 187 -10.98 3.29 15.26
CA THR A 187 -10.09 2.34 14.57
C THR A 187 -8.97 3.11 13.89
N PHE A 188 -7.71 2.70 14.09
CA PHE A 188 -6.58 3.33 13.42
C PHE A 188 -6.59 3.03 11.90
N PRO A 189 -6.37 4.04 11.02
CA PRO A 189 -6.17 5.45 11.34
C PRO A 189 -7.47 6.12 11.81
N PHE A 190 -7.44 6.86 12.92
CA PHE A 190 -8.68 7.41 13.53
C PHE A 190 -9.46 8.39 12.64
N ILE A 191 -8.82 8.92 11.59
CA ILE A 191 -9.42 9.79 10.60
C ILE A 191 -9.37 9.07 9.26
N HIS A 192 -10.54 8.90 8.65
CA HIS A 192 -10.73 8.20 7.38
C HIS A 192 -11.25 9.16 6.33
N GLN A 193 -10.73 9.07 5.10
CA GLN A 193 -11.13 9.95 4.00
C GLN A 193 -11.39 9.16 2.71
N ASN A 194 -12.49 9.50 2.04
CA ASN A 194 -12.94 8.90 0.78
C ASN A 194 -13.12 9.91 -0.36
N PHE A 195 -12.94 11.22 -0.10
CA PHE A 195 -13.16 12.29 -1.10
C PHE A 195 -12.07 12.38 -2.17
N ILE A 196 -10.86 11.93 -1.87
CA ILE A 196 -9.78 11.73 -2.85
C ILE A 196 -9.35 10.29 -2.81
N LYS A 197 -9.56 9.55 -3.90
CA LYS A 197 -9.15 8.17 -4.08
C LYS A 197 -7.96 8.10 -5.03
N ILE A 198 -6.99 7.28 -4.66
CA ILE A 198 -5.88 6.92 -5.54
C ILE A 198 -6.24 5.58 -6.18
N ASN A 199 -6.43 5.56 -7.49
CA ASN A 199 -6.66 4.35 -8.25
C ASN A 199 -5.33 3.70 -8.61
N LEU A 200 -5.00 2.61 -7.92
CA LEU A 200 -3.82 1.79 -8.19
C LEU A 200 -4.16 0.54 -9.02
N GLY A 201 -5.37 0.48 -9.58
CA GLY A 201 -5.89 -0.67 -10.30
C GLY A 201 -6.63 -1.65 -9.38
N LYS A 202 -7.11 -2.73 -10.00
CA LYS A 202 -7.81 -3.83 -9.33
C LYS A 202 -6.90 -5.05 -9.23
N ALA A 203 -6.99 -5.73 -8.10
CA ALA A 203 -6.21 -6.93 -7.83
C ALA A 203 -6.69 -8.14 -8.64
N TYR A 204 -5.75 -8.91 -9.17
CA TYR A 204 -5.96 -10.17 -9.89
C TYR A 204 -4.62 -10.93 -9.98
N PRO A 205 -4.57 -12.28 -9.86
CA PRO A 205 -5.69 -13.21 -9.67
C PRO A 205 -6.18 -13.30 -8.22
N THR A 206 -5.34 -12.93 -7.25
CA THR A 206 -5.75 -12.84 -5.84
C THR A 206 -6.47 -11.54 -5.54
N TYR A 207 -7.43 -11.59 -4.61
CA TYR A 207 -8.35 -10.47 -4.31
C TYR A 207 -9.12 -9.98 -5.55
N LYS A 208 -9.48 -10.91 -6.45
CA LYS A 208 -10.05 -10.65 -7.77
C LYS A 208 -11.12 -9.55 -7.74
N GLY A 209 -10.82 -8.45 -8.43
CA GLY A 209 -11.75 -7.34 -8.66
C GLY A 209 -11.82 -6.28 -7.56
N GLN A 210 -11.11 -6.48 -6.44
CA GLN A 210 -11.01 -5.48 -5.37
C GLN A 210 -9.97 -4.40 -5.71
N ASP A 211 -10.21 -3.17 -5.28
CA ASP A 211 -9.25 -2.08 -5.46
C ASP A 211 -7.99 -2.33 -4.63
N VAL A 212 -6.79 -2.09 -5.19
CA VAL A 212 -5.51 -2.36 -4.51
C VAL A 212 -5.39 -1.60 -3.17
N THR A 213 -5.90 -0.37 -3.12
CA THR A 213 -5.92 0.43 -1.89
C THR A 213 -6.81 -0.18 -0.80
N GLN A 214 -7.91 -0.82 -1.20
CA GLN A 214 -8.80 -1.55 -0.30
C GLN A 214 -8.14 -2.85 0.20
N VAL A 215 -7.44 -3.59 -0.65
CA VAL A 215 -6.74 -4.82 -0.24
C VAL A 215 -5.68 -4.52 0.82
N ILE A 216 -4.93 -3.42 0.64
CA ILE A 216 -3.83 -3.04 1.54
C ILE A 216 -4.33 -2.35 2.81
N GLY A 217 -5.34 -1.48 2.68
CA GLY A 217 -5.87 -0.64 3.75
C GLY A 217 -7.07 -1.20 4.50
N GLY A 218 -7.76 -2.20 3.94
CA GLY A 218 -8.96 -2.81 4.52
C GLY A 218 -8.63 -3.84 5.61
N SER A 219 -9.61 -4.08 6.49
CA SER A 219 -9.48 -5.10 7.55
C SER A 219 -9.34 -6.52 6.97
N GLN A 220 -8.67 -7.40 7.70
CA GLN A 220 -8.32 -8.75 7.25
C GLN A 220 -8.99 -9.83 8.10
N GLY A 221 -9.04 -11.05 7.60
CA GLY A 221 -9.55 -12.20 8.34
C GLY A 221 -11.06 -12.38 8.19
N SER A 222 -11.72 -12.88 9.23
CA SER A 222 -13.14 -13.23 9.18
C SER A 222 -14.03 -12.06 9.60
N PRO A 223 -15.18 -11.85 8.95
CA PRO A 223 -16.13 -10.81 9.35
C PRO A 223 -16.59 -10.98 10.80
N VAL A 224 -16.50 -9.90 11.58
CA VAL A 224 -16.93 -9.87 12.98
C VAL A 224 -18.32 -9.29 13.06
N SER A 225 -19.29 -10.16 13.35
CA SER A 225 -20.66 -9.74 13.57
C SER A 225 -20.82 -9.05 14.93
N ARG A 226 -21.35 -7.83 14.91
CA ARG A 226 -21.70 -7.04 16.10
C ARG A 226 -23.16 -6.61 16.03
N GLN A 227 -23.78 -6.36 17.18
CA GLN A 227 -25.12 -5.79 17.22
C GLN A 227 -25.02 -4.33 16.75
N VAL A 228 -25.78 -3.97 15.72
CA VAL A 228 -25.82 -2.63 15.14
C VAL A 228 -27.26 -2.17 15.01
N THR A 229 -27.47 -0.86 15.14
CA THR A 229 -28.73 -0.21 14.81
C THR A 229 -28.62 0.32 13.39
N PHE A 230 -29.43 -0.21 12.48
CA PHE A 230 -29.52 0.23 11.09
C PHE A 230 -30.24 1.58 10.98
N GLU A 231 -30.13 2.22 9.82
CA GLU A 231 -30.73 3.56 9.59
C GLU A 231 -32.25 3.54 9.65
N THR A 232 -32.86 2.38 9.40
CA THR A 232 -34.29 2.14 9.55
C THR A 232 -34.75 2.00 11.01
N GLY A 233 -33.82 2.09 11.98
CA GLY A 233 -34.07 1.86 13.41
C GLY A 233 -34.12 0.38 13.82
N LYS A 234 -34.01 -0.54 12.86
CA LYS A 234 -33.93 -1.98 13.11
C LYS A 234 -32.60 -2.32 13.77
N THR A 235 -32.61 -3.11 14.84
CA THR A 235 -31.39 -3.66 15.42
C THR A 235 -31.13 -5.06 14.87
N GLY A 236 -29.88 -5.36 14.56
CA GLY A 236 -29.50 -6.65 14.02
C GLY A 236 -28.01 -6.91 14.14
N ASN A 237 -27.64 -8.17 13.95
CA ASN A 237 -26.25 -8.57 13.92
C ASN A 237 -25.69 -8.36 12.50
N SER A 238 -24.62 -7.57 12.40
CA SER A 238 -23.99 -7.22 11.14
C SER A 238 -22.49 -7.05 11.30
N ALA A 239 -21.74 -7.41 10.27
CA ALA A 239 -20.30 -7.16 10.19
C ALA A 239 -19.99 -5.90 9.37
N LEU A 240 -20.98 -5.12 8.92
CA LEU A 240 -20.73 -4.01 8.01
C LEU A 240 -19.92 -2.87 8.67
N ASP A 241 -18.97 -2.35 7.89
CA ASP A 241 -18.28 -1.09 8.13
C ASP A 241 -19.05 0.03 7.45
N PHE A 242 -19.97 0.64 8.20
CA PHE A 242 -20.81 1.72 7.74
C PHE A 242 -20.02 2.95 7.23
N GLY A 243 -18.76 3.13 7.64
CA GLY A 243 -17.89 4.19 7.14
C GLY A 243 -17.50 4.03 5.67
N THR A 244 -17.57 2.79 5.15
CA THR A 244 -17.07 2.42 3.82
C THR A 244 -18.16 2.25 2.76
N CYS A 245 -19.43 2.46 3.13
CA CYS A 245 -20.56 2.22 2.24
C CYS A 245 -20.49 3.04 0.94
N LYS A 246 -20.67 2.33 -0.17
CA LYS A 246 -20.73 2.88 -1.53
C LYS A 246 -22.14 2.80 -2.11
N TYR A 247 -22.39 3.68 -3.08
CA TYR A 247 -23.66 3.76 -3.78
C TYR A 247 -23.91 2.52 -4.64
N ARG A 248 -25.10 1.93 -4.49
CA ARG A 248 -25.62 0.86 -5.31
C ARG A 248 -26.88 1.36 -6.05
N PRO A 249 -26.94 1.25 -7.39
CA PRO A 249 -28.11 1.68 -8.15
C PRO A 249 -29.42 1.02 -7.71
N SER A 250 -30.52 1.75 -7.83
CA SER A 250 -31.82 1.35 -7.26
C SER A 250 -32.35 0.04 -7.85
N ASP A 251 -32.03 -0.23 -9.12
CA ASP A 251 -32.37 -1.47 -9.82
C ASP A 251 -31.61 -2.71 -9.30
N ARG A 252 -30.49 -2.50 -8.60
CA ARG A 252 -29.63 -3.53 -8.03
C ARG A 252 -29.75 -3.70 -6.51
N LEU A 253 -30.70 -3.02 -5.88
CA LEU A 253 -30.93 -3.15 -4.43
C LEU A 253 -31.70 -4.43 -4.09
N ASP A 254 -31.12 -5.25 -3.23
CA ASP A 254 -31.74 -6.46 -2.72
C ASP A 254 -32.81 -6.15 -1.64
N ARG A 255 -33.62 -7.15 -1.28
CA ARG A 255 -34.64 -6.99 -0.20
C ARG A 255 -34.02 -6.53 1.12
N LEU A 256 -32.87 -7.11 1.50
CA LEU A 256 -32.19 -6.76 2.74
C LEU A 256 -31.64 -5.33 2.72
N ASP A 257 -31.18 -4.87 1.55
CA ASP A 257 -30.71 -3.49 1.36
C ASP A 257 -31.84 -2.51 1.69
N LYS A 258 -33.04 -2.74 1.14
CA LYS A 258 -34.24 -1.91 1.37
C LYS A 258 -34.78 -1.98 2.80
N GLU A 259 -34.50 -3.05 3.54
CA GLU A 259 -34.92 -3.21 4.93
C GLU A 259 -33.96 -2.56 5.94
N ASN A 260 -32.69 -2.44 5.58
CA ASN A 260 -31.61 -2.03 6.48
C ASN A 260 -31.12 -0.60 6.20
N PHE A 261 -31.31 -0.08 4.99
CA PHE A 261 -30.84 1.25 4.60
C PHE A 261 -32.01 2.12 4.12
N ASN A 262 -31.99 3.40 4.51
CA ASN A 262 -32.97 4.38 4.02
C ASN A 262 -32.59 4.96 2.64
N ASP A 263 -31.37 4.68 2.20
CA ASP A 263 -30.80 5.17 0.95
C ASP A 263 -30.06 4.06 0.18
N ASN A 264 -29.50 4.45 -0.96
CA ASN A 264 -28.82 3.55 -1.88
C ASN A 264 -27.37 3.23 -1.49
N TYR A 265 -26.89 3.64 -0.32
CA TYR A 265 -25.51 3.39 0.09
C TYR A 265 -25.39 2.07 0.87
N THR A 266 -25.59 0.97 0.16
CA THR A 266 -25.71 -0.37 0.76
C THR A 266 -24.48 -1.26 0.54
N ASP A 267 -23.56 -0.86 -0.34
CA ASP A 267 -22.36 -1.63 -0.66
C ASP A 267 -21.22 -1.28 0.31
N CYS A 268 -21.24 -1.88 1.50
CA CYS A 268 -20.26 -1.62 2.56
C CYS A 268 -19.28 -2.78 2.71
N LEU A 269 -18.04 -2.46 3.10
CA LEU A 269 -17.06 -3.47 3.46
C LEU A 269 -17.43 -4.12 4.80
N SER A 270 -16.85 -5.29 5.06
CA SER A 270 -16.97 -5.93 6.38
C SER A 270 -15.83 -5.49 7.30
N VAL A 271 -16.17 -5.28 8.58
CA VAL A 271 -15.22 -5.22 9.69
C VAL A 271 -14.80 -6.65 10.00
N ASN A 272 -13.52 -6.93 9.83
CA ASN A 272 -12.94 -8.24 10.09
C ASN A 272 -12.14 -8.26 11.40
N ASP A 273 -11.79 -9.46 11.86
CA ASP A 273 -11.13 -9.72 13.15
C ASP A 273 -9.64 -9.35 13.19
N ALA A 274 -9.02 -9.07 12.04
CA ALA A 274 -7.64 -8.64 11.94
C ALA A 274 -7.51 -7.20 11.37
N PRO A 275 -6.52 -6.42 11.84
CA PRO A 275 -6.21 -5.12 11.26
C PRO A 275 -5.74 -5.21 9.81
N SER A 276 -5.73 -4.09 9.11
CA SER A 276 -5.22 -4.02 7.73
C SER A 276 -3.73 -4.32 7.63
N MET A 277 -3.28 -4.72 6.43
CA MET A 277 -1.86 -5.02 6.17
C MET A 277 -0.99 -3.80 6.48
N LEU A 278 -1.47 -2.61 6.10
CA LEU A 278 -0.82 -1.33 6.40
C LEU A 278 -0.68 -1.11 7.91
N SER A 279 -1.76 -1.27 8.67
CA SER A 279 -1.76 -1.07 10.12
C SER A 279 -0.82 -2.06 10.83
N MET A 280 -0.84 -3.33 10.41
CA MET A 280 0.01 -4.39 10.94
C MET A 280 1.50 -4.06 10.79
N SER A 281 1.95 -3.74 9.57
CA SER A 281 3.35 -3.38 9.32
C SER A 281 3.71 -2.06 10.01
N PHE A 282 2.81 -1.09 10.06
CA PHE A 282 3.06 0.20 10.72
C PHE A 282 3.29 0.04 12.23
N ILE A 283 2.42 -0.71 12.93
CA ILE A 283 2.53 -0.94 14.38
C ILE A 283 3.85 -1.66 14.71
N THR A 284 4.12 -2.80 14.05
CA THR A 284 5.36 -3.56 14.28
C THR A 284 6.60 -2.76 13.90
N GLY A 285 6.54 -2.02 12.78
CA GLY A 285 7.62 -1.15 12.32
C GLY A 285 7.97 -0.07 13.34
N VAL A 286 6.98 0.70 13.80
CA VAL A 286 7.18 1.77 14.80
C VAL A 286 7.72 1.20 16.12
N MET A 287 7.13 0.12 16.62
CA MET A 287 7.58 -0.53 17.86
C MET A 287 9.03 -1.02 17.75
N SER A 288 9.40 -1.59 16.59
CA SER A 288 10.77 -2.07 16.35
C SER A 288 11.78 -0.92 16.33
N VAL A 289 11.43 0.23 15.75
CA VAL A 289 12.30 1.42 15.70
C VAL A 289 12.48 2.01 17.09
N ILE A 290 11.40 2.13 17.88
CA ILE A 290 11.49 2.60 19.27
C ILE A 290 12.46 1.71 20.05
N LEU A 291 12.29 0.39 19.96
CA LEU A 291 13.16 -0.57 20.62
C LEU A 291 14.61 -0.48 20.12
N ALA A 292 14.81 -0.37 18.80
CA ALA A 292 16.14 -0.27 18.21
C ALA A 292 16.89 0.97 18.70
N TYR A 293 16.25 2.14 18.70
CA TYR A 293 16.87 3.38 19.20
C TYR A 293 17.10 3.33 20.72
N ALA A 294 16.17 2.76 21.49
CA ALA A 294 16.30 2.59 22.93
C ALA A 294 17.52 1.75 23.33
N ILE A 295 17.90 0.76 22.50
CA ILE A 295 19.07 -0.09 22.73
C ILE A 295 20.33 0.54 22.11
N ALA A 296 20.26 0.90 20.83
CA ALA A 296 21.42 1.28 20.04
C ALA A 296 22.05 2.61 20.47
N VAL A 297 21.23 3.61 20.84
CA VAL A 297 21.74 4.93 21.23
C VAL A 297 22.52 4.84 22.54
N PRO A 298 21.99 4.29 23.65
CA PRO A 298 22.76 4.13 24.87
C PRO A 298 24.00 3.27 24.69
N ALA A 299 23.89 2.13 23.98
CA ALA A 299 25.01 1.23 23.75
C ALA A 299 26.14 1.92 22.96
N GLY A 300 25.81 2.61 21.86
CA GLY A 300 26.79 3.32 21.05
C GLY A 300 27.42 4.51 21.77
N VAL A 301 26.67 5.21 22.63
CA VAL A 301 27.22 6.26 23.52
C VAL A 301 28.23 5.68 24.50
N VAL A 302 27.92 4.53 25.13
CA VAL A 302 28.83 3.86 26.06
C VAL A 302 30.09 3.39 25.33
N MET A 303 29.96 2.80 24.14
CA MET A 303 31.08 2.38 23.29
C MET A 303 31.99 3.56 22.95
N ALA A 304 31.42 4.70 22.53
CA ALA A 304 32.20 5.90 22.19
C ALA A 304 32.94 6.49 23.41
N ARG A 305 32.32 6.48 24.60
CA ARG A 305 32.95 6.95 25.84
C ARG A 305 34.09 6.05 26.31
N LYS A 306 34.06 4.78 25.93
CA LYS A 306 35.07 3.76 26.28
C LYS A 306 35.87 3.32 25.05
N LYS A 307 36.10 4.25 24.10
CA LYS A 307 36.79 4.01 22.84
C LYS A 307 38.09 3.21 23.06
N GLY A 308 38.24 2.11 22.34
CA GLY A 308 39.40 1.23 22.39
C GLY A 308 39.46 0.27 23.58
N MET A 309 38.57 0.39 24.57
CA MET A 309 38.48 -0.51 25.72
C MET A 309 37.62 -1.74 25.40
N PHE A 310 37.53 -2.69 26.34
CA PHE A 310 36.78 -3.94 26.16
C PHE A 310 35.33 -3.73 25.71
N VAL A 311 34.59 -2.81 26.35
CA VAL A 311 33.17 -2.54 26.00
C VAL A 311 33.02 -2.08 24.56
N ASP A 312 33.94 -1.25 24.08
CA ASP A 312 33.94 -0.79 22.70
C ASP A 312 34.28 -1.94 21.72
N ARG A 313 35.35 -2.69 21.99
CA ARG A 313 35.75 -3.83 21.15
C ARG A 313 34.67 -4.91 21.08
N PHE A 314 34.03 -5.21 22.21
CA PHE A 314 32.92 -6.16 22.30
C PHE A 314 31.70 -5.67 21.53
N GLY A 315 31.33 -4.40 21.69
CA GLY A 315 30.25 -3.79 20.91
C GLY A 315 30.54 -3.81 19.41
N VAL A 316 31.78 -3.52 18.98
CA VAL A 316 32.18 -3.62 17.57
C VAL A 316 32.06 -5.05 17.07
N ALA A 317 32.48 -6.05 17.86
CA ALA A 317 32.28 -7.46 17.49
C ALA A 317 30.80 -7.81 17.30
N ILE A 318 29.91 -7.37 18.21
CA ILE A 318 28.45 -7.54 18.06
C ILE A 318 27.95 -6.90 16.76
N ILE A 319 28.34 -5.65 16.48
CA ILE A 319 27.98 -4.95 15.23
C ILE A 319 28.43 -5.75 14.02
N THR A 320 29.68 -6.19 14.01
CA THR A 320 30.26 -6.96 12.91
C THR A 320 29.49 -8.25 12.69
N VAL A 321 29.16 -9.00 13.74
CA VAL A 321 28.34 -10.23 13.62
C VAL A 321 26.97 -9.92 13.04
N LEU A 322 26.25 -8.94 13.60
CA LEU A 322 24.90 -8.61 13.15
C LEU A 322 24.84 -8.12 11.70
N ILE A 323 25.88 -7.44 11.21
CA ILE A 323 25.94 -6.96 9.81
C ILE A 323 26.44 -8.05 8.85
N SER A 324 27.31 -8.95 9.31
CA SER A 324 27.89 -9.99 8.45
C SER A 324 26.96 -11.18 8.23
N VAL A 325 26.04 -11.45 9.17
CA VAL A 325 25.06 -12.53 9.04
C VAL A 325 23.91 -12.08 8.15
N PRO A 326 23.56 -12.83 7.08
CA PRO A 326 22.40 -12.52 6.25
C PRO A 326 21.14 -12.34 7.11
N SER A 327 20.33 -11.33 6.80
CA SER A 327 19.12 -11.00 7.58
C SER A 327 18.19 -12.20 7.72
N LEU A 328 17.97 -12.97 6.66
CA LEU A 328 17.15 -14.19 6.68
C LEU A 328 17.66 -15.21 7.71
N ALA A 329 18.97 -15.47 7.74
CA ALA A 329 19.57 -16.39 8.70
C ALA A 329 19.41 -15.87 10.14
N SER A 330 19.62 -14.56 10.35
CA SER A 330 19.38 -13.91 11.64
C SER A 330 17.93 -14.07 12.11
N VAL A 331 16.94 -13.88 11.22
CA VAL A 331 15.52 -14.05 11.58
C VAL A 331 15.24 -15.48 12.03
N TYR A 332 15.67 -16.50 11.28
CA TYR A 332 15.47 -17.90 11.67
C TYR A 332 16.19 -18.26 12.97
N PHE A 333 17.43 -17.80 13.15
CA PHE A 333 18.21 -18.06 14.35
C PHE A 333 17.55 -17.48 15.60
N PHE A 334 17.17 -16.19 15.56
CA PHE A 334 16.51 -15.57 16.70
C PHE A 334 15.11 -16.15 16.93
N ARG A 335 14.35 -16.46 15.87
CA ARG A 335 13.06 -17.16 15.99
C ARG A 335 13.19 -18.47 16.74
N MET A 336 14.18 -19.29 16.38
CA MET A 336 14.49 -20.56 17.05
C MET A 336 14.83 -20.33 18.54
N ILE A 337 15.62 -19.31 18.86
CA ILE A 337 15.92 -18.96 20.26
C ILE A 337 14.63 -18.58 21.01
N GLY A 338 13.81 -17.72 20.40
CA GLY A 338 12.53 -17.27 20.95
C GLY A 338 11.60 -18.44 21.28
N SER A 339 11.43 -19.38 20.35
CA SER A 339 10.54 -20.53 20.57
C SER A 339 11.12 -21.53 21.56
N SER A 340 12.40 -21.90 21.40
CA SER A 340 13.02 -22.98 22.19
C SER A 340 13.28 -22.60 23.65
N PHE A 341 13.68 -21.35 23.91
CA PHE A 341 14.07 -20.91 25.25
C PHE A 341 12.99 -20.10 25.97
N PHE A 342 12.12 -19.41 25.23
CA PHE A 342 11.12 -18.50 25.80
C PHE A 342 9.67 -18.89 25.48
N GLY A 343 9.44 -20.00 24.77
CA GLY A 343 8.09 -20.46 24.42
C GLY A 343 7.30 -19.49 23.54
N MET A 344 7.99 -18.61 22.81
CA MET A 344 7.36 -17.62 21.92
C MET A 344 6.77 -18.29 20.67
N PRO A 345 5.68 -17.75 20.10
CA PRO A 345 5.08 -18.31 18.89
C PRO A 345 6.05 -18.25 17.70
N GLU A 346 6.19 -19.38 16.99
CA GLU A 346 7.03 -19.46 15.78
C GLU A 346 6.38 -18.79 14.58
N ASN A 347 5.04 -18.78 14.53
CA ASN A 347 4.28 -18.17 13.46
C ASN A 347 3.24 -17.22 14.05
N PHE A 348 3.03 -16.10 13.36
CA PHE A 348 2.06 -15.08 13.73
C PHE A 348 0.62 -15.62 13.83
N PRO A 349 0.14 -16.49 12.91
CA PRO A 349 -1.22 -17.03 13.00
C PRO A 349 -1.47 -17.93 14.22
N THR A 350 -0.44 -18.40 14.94
CA THR A 350 -0.60 -19.28 16.10
C THR A 350 -1.41 -18.64 17.22
N LEU A 351 -1.17 -17.36 17.50
CA LEU A 351 -1.94 -16.60 18.50
C LEU A 351 -2.79 -15.49 17.84
N GLY A 352 -2.49 -15.14 16.59
CA GLY A 352 -3.27 -14.20 15.80
C GLY A 352 -3.08 -12.73 16.21
N PRO A 353 -3.70 -11.80 15.45
CA PRO A 353 -3.49 -10.36 15.63
C PRO A 353 -4.11 -9.79 16.90
N SER A 354 -5.03 -10.51 17.55
CA SER A 354 -5.64 -10.12 18.82
C SER A 354 -4.72 -10.32 20.02
N ASN A 355 -3.71 -11.19 19.90
CA ASN A 355 -2.78 -11.48 20.99
C ASN A 355 -1.48 -10.66 20.86
N PRO A 356 -1.13 -9.82 21.86
CA PRO A 356 0.10 -9.03 21.82
C PRO A 356 1.38 -9.87 21.68
N LEU A 357 1.40 -11.11 22.17
CA LEU A 357 2.56 -12.00 22.08
C LEU A 357 2.92 -12.34 20.62
N SER A 358 1.96 -12.31 19.70
CA SER A 358 2.20 -12.50 18.25
C SER A 358 3.16 -11.46 17.67
N TYR A 359 3.20 -10.26 18.26
CA TYR A 359 4.01 -9.14 17.77
C TYR A 359 5.39 -9.08 18.41
N VAL A 360 5.59 -9.69 19.59
CA VAL A 360 6.82 -9.54 20.39
C VAL A 360 8.05 -10.01 19.60
N MET A 361 8.04 -11.25 19.11
CA MET A 361 9.21 -11.83 18.45
C MET A 361 9.53 -11.14 17.10
N PRO A 362 8.55 -10.90 16.20
CA PRO A 362 8.78 -10.12 14.99
C PRO A 362 9.36 -8.73 15.28
N THR A 363 8.84 -8.04 16.29
CA THR A 363 9.28 -6.69 16.68
C THR A 363 10.72 -6.69 17.19
N ILE A 364 11.08 -7.64 18.06
CA ILE A 364 12.44 -7.75 18.61
C ILE A 364 13.45 -8.04 17.50
N ILE A 365 13.15 -8.98 16.61
CA ILE A 365 14.05 -9.33 15.51
C ILE A 365 14.24 -8.15 14.56
N LEU A 366 13.15 -7.48 14.17
CA LEU A 366 13.21 -6.30 13.31
C LEU A 366 14.02 -5.16 13.96
N ALA A 367 13.90 -5.01 15.28
CA ALA A 367 14.72 -4.06 16.05
C ALA A 367 16.21 -4.45 16.02
N LEU A 368 16.55 -5.72 16.29
CA LEU A 368 17.93 -6.21 16.29
C LEU A 368 18.64 -6.00 14.95
N LEU A 369 17.91 -6.20 13.84
CA LEU A 369 18.43 -5.91 12.49
C LEU A 369 18.79 -4.43 12.30
N SER A 370 18.07 -3.52 12.97
CA SER A 370 18.30 -2.07 12.90
C SER A 370 19.35 -1.57 13.91
N VAL A 371 19.50 -2.24 15.05
CA VAL A 371 20.38 -1.82 16.16
C VAL A 371 21.83 -1.66 15.71
N SER A 372 22.35 -2.60 14.92
CA SER A 372 23.77 -2.61 14.51
C SER A 372 24.17 -1.34 13.75
N GLY A 373 23.34 -0.91 12.80
CA GLY A 373 23.55 0.31 12.02
C GLY A 373 23.48 1.57 12.89
N ILE A 374 22.42 1.72 13.68
CA ILE A 374 22.23 2.90 14.55
C ILE A 374 23.38 3.00 15.57
N MET A 375 23.75 1.88 16.18
CA MET A 375 24.81 1.79 17.19
C MET A 375 26.18 2.14 16.61
N MET A 376 26.47 1.67 15.39
CA MET A 376 27.70 2.01 14.67
C MET A 376 27.78 3.51 14.39
N TRP A 377 26.72 4.11 13.86
CA TRP A 377 26.72 5.52 13.46
C TRP A 377 26.76 6.47 14.64
N ILE A 378 25.95 6.26 15.69
CA ILE A 378 26.01 7.15 16.88
C ILE A 378 27.39 7.08 17.53
N ARG A 379 28.00 5.89 17.59
CA ARG A 379 29.37 5.73 18.08
C ARG A 379 30.35 6.52 17.23
N ARG A 380 30.29 6.38 15.90
CA ARG A 380 31.17 7.08 14.96
C ARG A 380 31.07 8.59 15.15
N TYR A 381 29.85 9.13 15.13
CA TYR A 381 29.64 10.57 15.30
C TYR A 381 30.14 11.07 16.66
N MET A 382 29.91 10.32 17.74
CA MET A 382 30.45 10.71 19.05
C MET A 382 31.99 10.73 19.07
N ILE A 383 32.65 9.76 18.45
CA ILE A 383 34.11 9.72 18.35
C ILE A 383 34.64 10.89 17.52
N ASP A 384 33.98 11.22 16.41
CA ASP A 384 34.36 12.37 15.58
C ASP A 384 34.24 13.66 16.38
N GLN A 385 33.13 13.83 17.11
CA GLN A 385 32.88 14.99 17.96
C GLN A 385 33.86 15.11 19.15
N GLN A 386 34.47 14.02 19.64
CA GLN A 386 35.50 14.07 20.69
C GLN A 386 36.74 14.87 20.28
N SER A 387 37.02 14.97 18.97
CA SER A 387 38.19 15.68 18.43
C SER A 387 37.96 17.17 18.15
N ALA A 388 36.72 17.65 18.31
CA ALA A 388 36.34 19.01 17.96
C ALA A 388 36.91 20.08 18.91
N ASP A 389 37.18 21.28 18.41
CA ASP A 389 37.81 22.35 19.20
C ASP A 389 36.97 22.83 20.39
N TYR A 390 35.64 22.76 20.30
CA TYR A 390 34.77 23.07 21.43
C TYR A 390 34.97 22.11 22.61
N VAL A 391 35.45 20.88 22.37
CA VAL A 391 35.78 19.92 23.43
C VAL A 391 37.06 20.33 24.15
N LYS A 392 38.10 20.76 23.42
CA LYS A 392 39.35 21.29 24.02
C LYS A 392 39.05 22.50 24.89
N PHE A 393 38.20 23.41 24.40
CA PHE A 393 37.76 24.59 25.16
C PHE A 393 36.95 24.22 26.41
N ALA A 394 36.05 23.24 26.31
CA ALA A 394 35.29 22.76 27.46
C ALA A 394 36.20 22.12 28.54
N LYS A 395 37.23 21.37 28.13
CA LYS A 395 38.25 20.85 29.05
C LYS A 395 39.05 21.95 29.73
N ALA A 396 39.47 22.97 28.98
CA ALA A 396 40.17 24.13 29.54
C ALA A 396 39.33 24.91 30.56
N LYS A 397 37.99 24.86 30.45
CA LYS A 397 37.04 25.40 31.43
C LYS A 397 36.84 24.51 32.67
N GLY A 398 37.48 23.36 32.75
CA GLY A 398 37.39 22.44 33.90
C GLY A 398 36.19 21.50 33.90
N LEU A 399 35.44 21.38 32.79
CA LEU A 399 34.34 20.42 32.71
C LEU A 399 34.87 18.98 32.73
N SER A 400 34.18 18.09 33.44
CA SER A 400 34.51 16.66 33.46
C SER A 400 34.22 15.99 32.11
N ASP A 401 34.91 14.90 31.78
CA ASP A 401 34.65 14.13 30.55
C ASP A 401 33.18 13.64 30.45
N LYS A 402 32.52 13.40 31.58
CA LYS A 402 31.10 13.01 31.62
C LYS A 402 30.19 14.17 31.22
N GLU A 403 30.45 15.37 31.71
CA GLU A 403 29.71 16.59 31.34
C GLU A 403 29.93 16.94 29.87
N ILE A 404 31.18 16.93 29.41
CA ILE A 404 31.52 17.16 28.00
C ILE A 404 30.82 16.14 27.11
N SER A 405 30.87 14.85 27.46
CA SER A 405 30.23 13.79 26.70
C SER A 405 28.72 13.98 26.60
N LYS A 406 28.03 14.26 27.71
CA LYS A 406 26.57 14.33 27.77
C LYS A 406 26.03 15.64 27.17
N ASN A 407 26.63 16.77 27.54
CA ASN A 407 26.07 18.10 27.27
C ASN A 407 26.58 18.71 25.96
N HIS A 408 27.76 18.29 25.48
CA HIS A 408 28.39 18.86 24.28
C HIS A 408 28.51 17.83 23.14
N ILE A 409 29.21 16.71 23.36
CA ILE A 409 29.51 15.73 22.30
C ILE A 409 28.22 15.05 21.83
N PHE A 410 27.43 14.48 22.76
CA PHE A 410 26.19 13.78 22.41
C PHE A 410 25.20 14.70 21.68
N LYS A 411 25.06 15.95 22.13
CA LYS A 411 24.16 16.94 21.53
C LYS A 411 24.48 17.23 20.06
N ASN A 412 25.76 17.22 19.67
CA ASN A 412 26.16 17.39 18.27
C ASN A 412 26.12 16.05 17.50
N ALA A 413 26.46 14.94 18.14
CA ALA A 413 26.49 13.62 17.50
C ALA A 413 25.09 13.05 17.19
N ILE A 414 24.07 13.42 17.96
CA ILE A 414 22.70 12.91 17.79
C ILE A 414 21.95 13.54 16.61
N ILE A 415 22.40 14.70 16.12
CA ILE A 415 21.76 15.44 15.02
C ILE A 415 21.55 14.55 13.77
N PRO A 416 22.59 13.95 13.17
CA PRO A 416 22.40 13.07 12.01
C PRO A 416 21.58 11.81 12.32
N ILE A 417 21.59 11.33 13.56
CA ILE A 417 20.82 10.15 13.99
C ILE A 417 19.32 10.44 14.08
N THR A 418 18.95 11.65 14.51
CA THR A 418 17.54 12.08 14.59
C THR A 418 16.90 12.27 13.22
N ALA A 419 17.68 12.76 12.24
CA ALA A 419 17.25 12.88 10.85
C ALA A 419 16.83 11.53 10.24
N GLY A 420 17.49 10.45 10.66
CA GLY A 420 17.24 9.09 10.18
C GLY A 420 16.05 8.38 10.82
N ILE A 421 15.41 8.95 11.86
CA ILE A 421 14.30 8.28 12.57
C ILE A 421 13.13 7.99 11.62
N PRO A 422 12.62 8.94 10.81
CA PRO A 422 11.51 8.65 9.92
C PRO A 422 11.87 7.60 8.87
N ALA A 423 13.09 7.68 8.31
CA ALA A 423 13.58 6.70 7.35
C ALA A 423 13.71 5.30 7.98
N SER A 424 14.04 5.22 9.28
CA SER A 424 14.07 3.96 10.02
C SER A 424 12.67 3.35 10.18
N VAL A 425 11.63 4.17 10.37
CA VAL A 425 10.24 3.67 10.43
C VAL A 425 9.81 3.07 9.09
N ILE A 426 10.09 3.76 7.99
CA ILE A 426 9.78 3.22 6.66
C ILE A 426 10.64 2.02 6.32
N GLY A 427 11.92 2.07 6.68
CA GLY A 427 12.85 0.96 6.53
C GLY A 427 12.43 -0.26 7.34
N ALA A 428 11.83 -0.09 8.51
CA ALA A 428 11.27 -1.18 9.30
C ALA A 428 10.03 -1.77 8.61
N ILE A 429 9.13 -0.94 8.06
CA ILE A 429 7.94 -1.40 7.32
C ILE A 429 8.33 -2.15 6.03
N ALA A 430 9.30 -1.64 5.27
CA ALA A 430 9.79 -2.29 4.06
C ALA A 430 10.67 -3.52 4.37
N GLY A 431 11.57 -3.40 5.35
CA GLY A 431 12.46 -4.46 5.82
C GLY A 431 11.74 -5.59 6.56
N ALA A 432 10.51 -5.33 7.02
CA ALA A 432 9.62 -6.34 7.53
C ALA A 432 9.25 -7.39 6.48
N THR A 433 9.54 -7.21 5.19
CA THR A 433 9.33 -8.24 4.15
C THR A 433 9.86 -9.61 4.57
N ILE A 434 11.10 -9.68 5.08
CA ILE A 434 11.69 -10.96 5.49
C ILE A 434 11.06 -11.46 6.78
N THR A 435 10.92 -10.60 7.79
CA THR A 435 10.37 -10.99 9.09
C THR A 435 8.91 -11.41 8.96
N GLU A 436 8.08 -10.67 8.23
CA GLU A 436 6.67 -10.99 7.99
C GLU A 436 6.53 -12.26 7.17
N GLN A 437 7.38 -12.50 6.16
CA GLN A 437 7.39 -13.75 5.43
C GLN A 437 7.71 -14.95 6.33
N VAL A 438 8.76 -14.85 7.14
CA VAL A 438 9.21 -15.94 8.02
C VAL A 438 8.21 -16.25 9.13
N PHE A 439 7.53 -15.23 9.67
CA PHE A 439 6.49 -15.41 10.68
C PHE A 439 5.09 -15.62 10.10
N ALA A 440 4.92 -15.59 8.77
CA ALA A 440 3.60 -15.56 8.12
C ALA A 440 2.67 -14.45 8.67
N MET A 441 3.25 -13.29 9.01
CA MET A 441 2.51 -12.12 9.50
C MET A 441 1.84 -11.42 8.31
N PRO A 442 0.52 -11.14 8.37
CA PRO A 442 -0.23 -10.59 7.24
C PRO A 442 -0.05 -9.05 7.14
N GLY A 443 1.17 -8.63 6.80
CA GLY A 443 1.55 -7.23 6.58
C GLY A 443 1.92 -6.91 5.13
N MET A 444 2.19 -5.63 4.85
CA MET A 444 2.57 -5.14 3.52
C MET A 444 3.92 -5.69 3.04
N GLY A 445 4.84 -5.98 3.96
CA GLY A 445 6.14 -6.55 3.65
C GLY A 445 5.98 -7.94 3.04
N LYS A 446 5.15 -8.80 3.65
CA LYS A 446 4.81 -10.13 3.10
C LYS A 446 4.00 -10.03 1.80
N MET A 447 3.15 -9.01 1.66
CA MET A 447 2.29 -8.86 0.49
C MET A 447 3.04 -8.65 -0.83
N LEU A 448 4.20 -7.99 -0.81
CA LEU A 448 5.00 -7.76 -2.02
C LEU A 448 5.52 -9.06 -2.66
N PRO A 449 6.28 -9.93 -1.96
CA PRO A 449 6.73 -11.20 -2.54
C PRO A 449 5.55 -12.13 -2.89
N ASP A 450 4.47 -12.13 -2.10
CA ASP A 450 3.26 -12.89 -2.45
C ASP A 450 2.66 -12.43 -3.79
N ALA A 451 2.53 -11.11 -3.99
CA ALA A 451 2.00 -10.55 -5.21
C ALA A 451 2.90 -10.85 -6.43
N ILE A 452 4.23 -10.82 -6.25
CA ILE A 452 5.17 -11.20 -7.31
C ILE A 452 5.00 -12.68 -7.69
N LEU A 453 4.98 -13.59 -6.70
CA LEU A 453 4.84 -15.03 -6.93
C LEU A 453 3.47 -15.40 -7.54
N GLN A 454 2.43 -14.64 -7.22
CA GLN A 454 1.08 -14.83 -7.74
C GLN A 454 0.81 -14.06 -9.04
N HIS A 455 1.81 -13.34 -9.57
CA HIS A 455 1.68 -12.48 -10.76
C HIS A 455 0.57 -11.42 -10.63
N ASN A 456 0.35 -10.93 -9.41
CA ASN A 456 -0.60 -9.86 -9.11
C ASN A 456 0.03 -8.49 -9.34
N ASN A 457 0.12 -8.13 -10.62
CA ASN A 457 0.82 -6.95 -11.11
C ASN A 457 0.29 -5.63 -10.52
N ALA A 458 -1.03 -5.50 -10.35
CA ALA A 458 -1.64 -4.31 -9.78
C ALA A 458 -1.19 -4.08 -8.32
N ILE A 459 -1.12 -5.14 -7.52
CA ILE A 459 -0.64 -5.05 -6.15
C ILE A 459 0.86 -4.73 -6.09
N VAL A 460 1.68 -5.31 -6.96
CA VAL A 460 3.11 -4.99 -7.04
C VAL A 460 3.31 -3.49 -7.32
N ILE A 461 2.64 -2.95 -8.34
CA ILE A 461 2.73 -1.53 -8.70
C ILE A 461 2.21 -0.65 -7.55
N GLY A 462 1.09 -1.03 -6.92
CA GLY A 462 0.52 -0.29 -5.81
C GLY A 462 1.42 -0.25 -4.57
N LEU A 463 2.05 -1.37 -4.21
CA LEU A 463 3.00 -1.42 -3.10
C LEU A 463 4.28 -0.62 -3.40
N VAL A 464 4.80 -0.67 -4.63
CA VAL A 464 5.94 0.17 -5.02
C VAL A 464 5.58 1.66 -4.92
N PHE A 465 4.40 2.06 -5.37
CA PHE A 465 3.91 3.44 -5.22
C PHE A 465 3.84 3.86 -3.74
N ILE A 466 3.26 3.01 -2.88
CA ILE A 466 3.12 3.28 -1.44
C ILE A 466 4.50 3.38 -0.77
N PHE A 467 5.39 2.40 -0.98
CA PHE A 467 6.73 2.40 -0.38
C PHE A 467 7.58 3.58 -0.86
N THR A 468 7.47 3.97 -2.12
CA THR A 468 8.16 5.14 -2.67
C THR A 468 7.64 6.43 -2.03
N THR A 469 6.32 6.57 -1.93
CA THR A 469 5.66 7.71 -1.31
C THR A 469 6.07 7.84 0.16
N MET A 470 5.98 6.74 0.91
CA MET A 470 6.41 6.68 2.32
C MET A 470 7.89 7.04 2.47
N SER A 471 8.76 6.49 1.62
CA SER A 471 10.19 6.78 1.63
C SER A 471 10.45 8.27 1.45
N ILE A 472 9.82 8.90 0.47
CA ILE A 472 10.00 10.32 0.19
C ILE A 472 9.46 11.21 1.32
N ILE A 473 8.30 10.87 1.89
CA ILE A 473 7.76 11.53 3.08
C ILE A 473 8.74 11.41 4.24
N SER A 474 9.38 10.25 4.43
CA SER A 474 10.34 10.04 5.50
C SER A 474 11.57 10.94 5.39
N VAL A 475 12.11 11.13 4.18
CA VAL A 475 13.26 12.04 3.98
C VAL A 475 12.83 13.48 4.25
N LEU A 476 11.61 13.89 3.84
CA LEU A 476 11.09 15.22 4.16
C LEU A 476 10.90 15.43 5.68
N LEU A 477 10.37 14.43 6.39
CA LEU A 477 10.25 14.46 7.84
C LEU A 477 11.63 14.54 8.51
N GLY A 478 12.63 13.83 7.99
CA GLY A 478 14.01 13.88 8.48
C GLY A 478 14.61 15.27 8.39
N ASP A 479 14.43 15.95 7.25
CA ASP A 479 14.82 17.34 7.07
C ASP A 479 14.14 18.30 8.06
N ILE A 480 12.83 18.11 8.28
CA ILE A 480 12.09 18.94 9.24
C ILE A 480 12.61 18.69 10.65
N LEU A 481 12.85 17.44 11.03
CA LEU A 481 13.42 17.08 12.32
C LEU A 481 14.81 17.71 12.52
N LEU A 482 15.66 17.72 11.49
CA LEU A 482 16.96 18.39 11.54
C LEU A 482 16.83 19.87 11.94
N THR A 483 15.90 20.61 11.32
CA THR A 483 15.69 22.03 11.66
C THR A 483 15.14 22.25 13.06
N LYS A 484 14.38 21.29 13.61
CA LYS A 484 13.84 21.36 14.97
C LYS A 484 14.90 21.02 16.02
N VAL A 485 15.77 20.05 15.72
CA VAL A 485 16.82 19.59 16.64
C VAL A 485 18.00 20.56 16.66
N ASP A 486 18.39 21.10 15.50
CA ASP A 486 19.41 22.15 15.40
C ASP A 486 18.86 23.38 14.62
N PRO A 487 18.43 24.45 15.32
CA PRO A 487 17.88 25.64 14.69
C PRO A 487 18.90 26.44 13.87
N ARG A 488 20.20 26.10 13.95
CA ARG A 488 21.24 26.67 13.08
C ARG A 488 21.12 26.15 11.65
N ILE A 489 20.53 24.97 11.47
CA ILE A 489 20.27 24.38 10.15
C ILE A 489 19.08 25.09 9.52
N LYS A 490 19.32 25.75 8.38
CA LYS A 490 18.27 26.42 7.59
C LYS A 490 18.06 25.68 6.29
N LEU A 491 16.80 25.36 5.99
CA LEU A 491 16.42 24.79 4.70
C LEU A 491 16.32 25.90 3.65
N ASP A 492 17.38 26.05 2.86
CA ASP A 492 17.43 26.96 1.72
C ASP A 492 17.64 26.21 0.40
N THR A 493 17.11 26.83 -0.65
CA THR A 493 17.09 26.43 -2.05
C THR A 493 18.48 26.45 -2.70
N LYS A 494 19.37 27.31 -2.20
CA LYS A 494 20.79 27.31 -2.57
C LYS A 494 21.46 26.25 -1.71
N GLY A 495 21.63 25.05 -2.29
CA GLY A 495 22.20 23.90 -1.61
C GLY A 495 23.48 24.24 -0.84
N GLY A 496 23.60 23.70 0.36
CA GLY A 496 24.90 23.60 1.02
C GLY A 496 25.81 22.72 0.17
N LYS A 497 26.91 23.30 -0.29
CA LYS A 497 28.09 22.53 -0.64
C LYS A 497 28.66 21.87 0.60
#